data_AF-A0A2P8CHQ6-F1
#
_entry.id   AF-A0A2P8CHQ6-F1
#
_cell.length_a   1.000
_cell.length_b   1.000
_cell.length_c   1.000
_cell.angle_alpha   90.00
_cell.angle_beta   90.00
_cell.angle_gamma   90.00
#
_symmetry.space_group_name_H-M   'P 1'
#
loop_
_entity.id
_entity.type
_entity.pdbx_description
1 polymer ?
#
loop_
_entity_poly.entity_id
_entity_poly.type
_entity_poly.pdbx_seq_one_letter_code
_entity_poly.pdbx_strand_id
1 'polypeptide(L)'
;MQKTIVIIAMFLLPFLAMAQSPYYLPFEGIIQNDDGTVPANESLEMDFQLVSAVDHSQVVYEEQQTVTTNQAGYFYASIGAGTPVTGSFENIDWSQSQNYVFHITAHSVSDRNTFDLGYADLHPVPIALHAKTVIDSSNWQVSGNNLYTQRKVSIGSADSTFALEIRDNGRMRLQTDQSHLPESALIKMKWPADTAKTAVVWYNKHDDGKIAMVAHYYLHYPTRLHQHFSIESEDSSGFIQTRFEFPWGNDTARIETHSADLQINGKFSTGSPSTPSENDIYADTWIHGKASELNMGTAQLHTGNYPVTIQSDNGPANILIQSVATGKRSILMLKKGDNEWDVDNNNNLFRITNTNSGNFLHLTTSGKFTFDAESDTSEVFNINENITVNQHAFISAGPGSYAEYMPAEGTLSVGDIAGIDPSTGKIRTYQAGDFLAGVVSSTATRIGNAKPDYVGSPDYALVVITGTANYNSNQVTTSGRVVYTTDNQKIGVEITAGKVLLK
;
A
#
# COMPACT_ATOMS: atom_id res chain seq x y z
N MET A 1 49.97 -45.74 42.06
CA MET A 1 49.38 -46.93 41.41
C MET A 1 48.30 -47.59 42.26
N GLN A 2 48.52 -47.97 43.53
CA GLN A 2 47.50 -48.65 44.35
C GLN A 2 46.19 -47.85 44.54
N LYS A 3 46.24 -46.53 44.72
CA LYS A 3 45.04 -45.69 44.88
C LYS A 3 44.21 -45.54 43.59
N THR A 4 44.85 -45.64 42.42
CA THR A 4 44.18 -45.50 41.12
C THR A 4 43.41 -46.76 40.74
N ILE A 5 43.91 -47.94 41.12
CA ILE A 5 43.25 -49.23 40.90
C ILE A 5 41.95 -49.35 41.72
N VAL A 6 41.95 -48.87 42.97
CA VAL A 6 40.76 -48.89 43.83
C VAL A 6 39.64 -48.00 43.27
N ILE A 7 39.98 -46.83 42.72
CA ILE A 7 38.98 -45.92 42.12
C ILE A 7 38.37 -46.53 40.86
N ILE A 8 39.18 -47.15 40.00
CA ILE A 8 38.69 -47.81 38.77
C ILE A 8 37.79 -49.00 39.12
N ALA A 9 38.17 -49.82 40.11
CA ALA A 9 37.34 -50.93 40.57
C ALA A 9 35.98 -50.44 41.13
N MET A 10 35.98 -49.33 41.87
CA MET A 10 34.77 -48.76 42.46
C MET A 10 33.82 -48.14 41.41
N PHE A 11 34.33 -47.67 40.27
CA PHE A 11 33.52 -47.19 39.14
C PHE A 11 32.98 -48.31 38.23
N LEU A 12 33.58 -49.51 38.25
CA LEU A 12 33.16 -50.65 37.42
C LEU A 12 32.13 -51.56 38.10
N LEU A 13 32.07 -51.57 39.44
CA LEU A 13 31.12 -52.36 40.23
C LEU A 13 29.62 -52.13 39.94
N PRO A 14 29.12 -50.91 39.66
CA PRO A 14 27.69 -50.71 39.39
C PRO A 14 27.22 -51.27 38.04
N PHE A 15 28.12 -51.57 37.09
CA PHE A 15 27.75 -52.17 35.80
C PHE A 15 27.49 -53.68 35.86
N LEU A 16 27.82 -54.33 36.99
CA LEU A 16 27.54 -55.75 37.24
C LEU A 16 26.24 -55.97 38.03
N ALA A 17 25.58 -54.91 38.48
CA ALA A 17 24.31 -55.02 39.20
C ALA A 17 23.16 -55.20 38.21
N MET A 18 22.71 -56.44 38.03
CA MET A 18 21.42 -56.76 37.43
C MET A 18 20.32 -56.34 38.41
N ALA A 19 19.83 -55.10 38.32
CA ALA A 19 18.65 -54.64 39.06
C ALA A 19 17.35 -55.12 38.40
N GLN A 20 17.26 -56.42 38.14
CA GLN A 20 16.01 -57.04 37.71
C GLN A 20 15.14 -57.20 38.95
N SER A 21 13.90 -56.70 38.88
CA SER A 21 12.90 -57.01 39.91
C SER A 21 12.79 -58.53 40.03
N PRO A 22 12.67 -59.10 41.23
CA PRO A 22 12.47 -60.54 41.37
C PRO A 22 11.28 -61.00 40.53
N TYR A 23 11.48 -62.01 39.67
CA TYR A 23 10.45 -62.66 38.86
C TYR A 23 9.79 -63.80 39.63
N TYR A 24 9.41 -63.56 40.89
CA TYR A 24 8.73 -64.54 41.73
C TYR A 24 7.79 -63.85 42.73
N LEU A 25 6.78 -64.58 43.19
CA LEU A 25 5.87 -64.17 44.24
C LEU A 25 6.30 -64.81 45.57
N PRO A 26 6.57 -64.04 46.63
CA PRO A 26 6.85 -64.62 47.94
C PRO A 26 5.59 -65.32 48.48
N PHE A 27 5.75 -66.55 48.97
CA PHE A 27 4.69 -67.32 49.59
C PHE A 27 5.20 -67.89 50.92
N GLU A 28 4.46 -67.67 52.00
CA GLU A 28 4.80 -68.16 53.32
C GLU A 28 3.56 -68.71 54.01
N GLY A 29 3.75 -69.71 54.86
CA GLY A 29 2.64 -70.36 55.52
C GLY A 29 3.10 -71.18 56.71
N ILE A 30 2.13 -71.62 57.50
CA ILE A 30 2.32 -72.58 58.60
C ILE A 30 1.47 -73.80 58.26
N ILE A 31 2.09 -74.97 58.18
CA ILE A 31 1.39 -76.24 57.96
C ILE A 31 1.09 -76.86 59.32
N GLN A 32 -0.14 -77.36 59.49
CA GLN A 32 -0.61 -78.06 60.68
C GLN A 32 -1.39 -79.30 60.25
N ASN A 33 -1.24 -80.38 60.99
CA ASN A 33 -2.07 -81.57 60.84
C ASN A 33 -3.47 -81.32 61.44
N ASP A 34 -4.46 -82.14 61.04
CA ASP A 34 -5.84 -82.06 61.52
C ASP A 34 -5.97 -82.19 63.06
N ASP A 35 -4.98 -82.80 63.71
CA ASP A 35 -4.90 -82.96 65.17
C ASP A 35 -4.23 -81.77 65.89
N GLY A 36 -3.81 -80.74 65.15
CA GLY A 36 -3.13 -79.55 65.64
C GLY A 36 -1.63 -79.70 65.85
N THR A 37 -1.02 -80.83 65.48
CA THR A 37 0.44 -80.99 65.47
C THR A 37 1.08 -80.31 64.25
N VAL A 38 2.35 -79.92 64.37
CA VAL A 38 3.10 -79.29 63.26
C VAL A 38 4.18 -80.25 62.74
N PRO A 39 4.34 -80.39 61.41
CA PRO A 39 5.48 -81.08 60.82
C PRO A 39 6.74 -80.24 61.07
N ALA A 40 7.46 -80.50 62.16
CA ALA A 40 8.57 -79.67 62.61
C ALA A 40 9.91 -80.11 62.02
N ASN A 41 10.63 -79.20 61.34
CA ASN A 41 11.90 -79.49 60.65
C ASN A 41 11.77 -80.58 59.59
N GLU A 42 10.63 -80.60 58.89
CA GLU A 42 10.31 -81.60 57.90
C GLU A 42 10.50 -81.04 56.48
N SER A 43 11.01 -81.88 55.59
CA SER A 43 11.16 -81.55 54.18
C SER A 43 9.88 -81.90 53.43
N LEU A 44 9.31 -80.91 52.75
CA LEU A 44 8.09 -81.04 51.96
C LEU A 44 8.38 -80.65 50.52
N GLU A 45 7.90 -81.44 49.57
CA GLU A 45 7.89 -81.09 48.15
C GLU A 45 6.54 -80.43 47.84
N MET A 46 6.59 -79.13 47.58
CA MET A 46 5.44 -78.28 47.30
C MET A 46 5.22 -78.21 45.80
N ASP A 47 3.97 -78.36 45.40
CA ASP A 47 3.51 -78.17 44.03
C ASP A 47 2.59 -76.94 43.98
N PHE A 48 2.95 -75.96 43.17
CA PHE A 48 2.21 -74.71 43.00
C PHE A 48 1.64 -74.66 41.59
N GLN A 49 0.32 -74.76 41.48
CA GLN A 49 -0.41 -74.70 40.21
C GLN A 49 -1.20 -73.40 40.11
N LEU A 50 -0.98 -72.62 39.06
CA LEU A 50 -1.88 -71.55 38.67
C LEU A 50 -2.94 -72.11 37.71
N VAL A 51 -4.19 -72.13 38.15
CA VAL A 51 -5.30 -72.72 37.38
C VAL A 51 -6.40 -71.70 37.10
N SER A 52 -7.26 -72.00 36.12
CA SER A 52 -8.47 -71.20 35.87
C SER A 52 -9.44 -71.27 37.05
N ALA A 53 -9.86 -70.12 37.57
CA ALA A 53 -10.83 -70.00 38.68
C ALA A 53 -12.24 -70.53 38.35
N VAL A 54 -12.55 -70.73 37.07
CA VAL A 54 -13.84 -71.28 36.61
C VAL A 54 -13.74 -72.77 36.32
N ASP A 55 -12.59 -73.23 35.86
CA ASP A 55 -12.32 -74.61 35.48
C ASP A 55 -10.93 -75.01 35.98
N HIS A 56 -10.84 -75.45 37.24
CA HIS A 56 -9.58 -75.79 37.91
C HIS A 56 -8.76 -76.90 37.21
N SER A 57 -9.32 -77.58 36.20
CA SER A 57 -8.58 -78.56 35.39
C SER A 57 -7.62 -77.91 34.38
N GLN A 58 -7.78 -76.61 34.09
CA GLN A 58 -6.93 -75.87 33.18
C GLN A 58 -5.75 -75.24 33.91
N VAL A 59 -4.61 -75.91 33.84
CA VAL A 59 -3.33 -75.44 34.39
C VAL A 59 -2.67 -74.45 33.42
N VAL A 60 -2.45 -73.22 33.89
CA VAL A 60 -1.74 -72.15 33.17
C VAL A 60 -0.25 -72.23 33.45
N TYR A 61 0.11 -72.55 34.69
CA TYR A 61 1.48 -72.68 35.14
C TYR A 61 1.55 -73.67 36.31
N GLU A 62 2.63 -74.44 36.39
CA GLU A 62 2.88 -75.39 37.47
C GLU A 62 4.38 -75.46 37.74
N GLU A 63 4.77 -75.46 39.01
CA GLU A 63 6.15 -75.68 39.43
C GLU A 63 6.24 -76.47 40.73
N GLN A 64 7.41 -77.08 40.92
CA GLN A 64 7.74 -77.84 42.13
C GLN A 64 8.92 -77.22 42.87
N GLN A 65 8.81 -77.18 44.20
CA GLN A 65 9.83 -76.66 45.11
C GLN A 65 9.94 -77.52 46.36
N THR A 66 11.16 -77.88 46.77
CA THR A 66 11.38 -78.49 48.08
C THR A 66 11.58 -77.40 49.13
N VAL A 67 10.76 -77.40 50.18
CA VAL A 67 10.85 -76.50 51.33
C VAL A 67 11.11 -77.29 52.61
N THR A 68 11.65 -76.64 53.64
CA THR A 68 11.80 -77.23 54.97
C THR A 68 11.07 -76.36 55.98
N THR A 69 10.18 -76.96 56.75
CA THR A 69 9.47 -76.27 57.83
C THR A 69 10.39 -76.00 59.02
N ASN A 70 10.08 -75.00 59.85
CA ASN A 70 10.77 -74.82 61.13
C ASN A 70 10.04 -75.55 62.27
N GLN A 71 10.48 -75.35 63.52
CA GLN A 71 9.86 -75.96 64.71
C GLN A 71 8.37 -75.63 64.90
N ALA A 72 7.88 -74.55 64.30
CA ALA A 72 6.48 -74.13 64.36
C ALA A 72 5.68 -74.52 63.11
N GLY A 73 6.24 -75.32 62.19
CA GLY A 73 5.60 -75.69 60.93
C GLY A 73 5.63 -74.58 59.86
N TYR A 74 6.34 -73.48 60.11
CA TYR A 74 6.44 -72.36 59.16
C TYR A 74 7.43 -72.69 58.03
N PHE A 75 7.08 -72.31 56.81
CA PHE A 75 7.94 -72.41 55.63
C PHE A 75 7.83 -71.14 54.76
N TYR A 76 8.81 -70.99 53.87
CA TYR A 76 8.86 -69.93 52.86
C TYR A 76 9.17 -70.55 51.49
N ALA A 77 8.47 -70.09 50.47
CA ALA A 77 8.62 -70.44 49.07
C ALA A 77 8.63 -69.18 48.20
N SER A 78 9.12 -69.28 46.97
CA SER A 78 9.18 -68.17 46.02
C SER A 78 8.59 -68.61 44.70
N ILE A 79 7.28 -68.42 44.53
CA ILE A 79 6.52 -68.97 43.41
C ILE A 79 7.00 -68.32 42.10
N GLY A 80 7.47 -69.12 41.15
CA GLY A 80 8.12 -68.67 39.91
C GLY A 80 9.64 -68.90 39.87
N ALA A 81 10.24 -69.32 40.99
CA ALA A 81 11.66 -69.66 41.09
C ALA A 81 11.91 -71.18 41.25
N GLY A 82 10.86 -71.99 41.15
CA GLY A 82 10.91 -73.45 41.27
C GLY A 82 11.29 -74.13 39.96
N THR A 83 11.14 -75.45 39.93
CA THR A 83 11.30 -76.22 38.69
C THR A 83 9.97 -76.24 37.95
N PRO A 84 9.85 -75.58 36.77
CA PRO A 84 8.58 -75.57 36.04
C PRO A 84 8.24 -76.96 35.52
N VAL A 85 7.00 -77.39 35.73
CA VAL A 85 6.42 -78.63 35.17
C VAL A 85 5.59 -78.29 33.94
N THR A 86 4.77 -77.23 34.04
CA THR A 86 3.90 -76.74 32.97
C THR A 86 4.03 -75.22 32.82
N GLY A 87 4.12 -74.72 31.58
CA GLY A 87 4.19 -73.28 31.29
C GLY A 87 5.51 -72.61 31.68
N SER A 88 5.53 -71.28 31.68
CA SER A 88 6.65 -70.46 32.16
C SER A 88 6.11 -69.26 32.92
N PHE A 89 6.65 -69.01 34.12
CA PHE A 89 6.21 -67.93 34.99
C PHE A 89 6.33 -66.54 34.34
N GLU A 90 7.38 -66.33 33.54
CA GLU A 90 7.63 -65.07 32.82
C GLU A 90 6.59 -64.79 31.72
N ASN A 91 5.97 -65.84 31.18
CA ASN A 91 5.02 -65.75 30.06
C ASN A 91 3.56 -65.75 30.50
N ILE A 92 3.28 -65.73 31.81
CA ILE A 92 1.91 -65.63 32.34
C ILE A 92 1.34 -64.26 31.97
N ASP A 93 0.16 -64.25 31.34
CA ASP A 93 -0.60 -63.03 31.09
C ASP A 93 -1.29 -62.56 32.38
N TRP A 94 -0.53 -61.82 33.21
CA TRP A 94 -1.04 -61.23 34.46
C TRP A 94 -2.17 -60.23 34.25
N SER A 95 -2.47 -59.77 33.02
CA SER A 95 -3.66 -58.94 32.75
C SER A 95 -4.97 -59.72 32.97
N GLN A 96 -4.91 -61.05 32.93
CA GLN A 96 -6.03 -61.96 33.18
C GLN A 96 -6.03 -62.52 34.61
N SER A 97 -5.25 -61.95 35.55
CA SER A 97 -5.06 -62.51 36.90
C SER A 97 -6.36 -62.74 37.67
N GLN A 98 -7.43 -62.00 37.37
CA GLN A 98 -8.76 -62.19 37.97
C GLN A 98 -9.42 -63.53 37.60
N ASN A 99 -8.94 -64.21 36.57
CA ASN A 99 -9.43 -65.51 36.11
C ASN A 99 -8.60 -66.67 36.67
N TYR A 100 -7.60 -66.41 37.52
CA TYR A 100 -6.68 -67.43 38.02
C TYR A 100 -6.70 -67.52 39.54
N VAL A 101 -6.47 -68.74 40.05
CA VAL A 101 -6.25 -69.05 41.46
C VAL A 101 -5.07 -70.01 41.59
N PHE A 102 -4.36 -69.96 42.71
CA PHE A 102 -3.32 -70.95 43.00
C PHE A 102 -3.94 -72.17 43.68
N HIS A 103 -3.60 -73.37 43.22
CA HIS A 103 -3.84 -74.63 43.90
C HIS A 103 -2.49 -75.14 44.43
N ILE A 104 -2.48 -75.56 45.69
CA ILE A 104 -1.23 -75.88 46.41
C ILE A 104 -1.34 -77.27 47.00
N THR A 105 -0.39 -78.13 46.67
CA THR A 105 -0.27 -79.44 47.30
C THR A 105 1.12 -79.64 47.90
N ALA A 106 1.20 -80.43 48.96
CA ALA A 106 2.45 -80.73 49.65
C ALA A 106 2.63 -82.24 49.75
N HIS A 107 3.79 -82.72 49.35
CA HIS A 107 4.20 -84.11 49.50
C HIS A 107 5.25 -84.20 50.59
N SER A 108 4.98 -84.97 51.65
CA SER A 108 6.01 -85.21 52.66
C SER A 108 7.04 -86.20 52.13
N VAL A 109 8.31 -85.81 52.25
CA VAL A 109 9.44 -86.67 51.88
C VAL A 109 9.60 -87.82 52.88
N SER A 110 9.14 -87.65 54.13
CA SER A 110 9.39 -88.58 55.22
C SER A 110 8.38 -89.73 55.27
N ASP A 111 7.09 -89.44 55.06
CA ASP A 111 5.99 -90.42 55.15
C ASP A 111 5.36 -90.77 53.79
N ARG A 112 5.74 -90.02 52.72
CA ARG A 112 5.24 -90.15 51.33
C ARG A 112 3.76 -89.87 51.15
N ASN A 113 3.12 -89.18 52.09
CA ASN A 113 1.75 -88.71 51.95
C ASN A 113 1.68 -87.41 51.13
N THR A 114 0.56 -87.24 50.43
CA THR A 114 0.22 -86.01 49.71
C THR A 114 -0.92 -85.31 50.44
N PHE A 115 -0.78 -84.01 50.64
CA PHE A 115 -1.75 -83.16 51.30
C PHE A 115 -2.18 -82.05 50.34
N ASP A 116 -3.48 -81.92 50.14
CA ASP A 116 -4.08 -80.80 49.41
C ASP A 116 -4.25 -79.63 50.39
N LEU A 117 -3.54 -78.53 50.14
CA LEU A 117 -3.57 -77.32 50.97
C LEU A 117 -4.62 -76.31 50.47
N GLY A 118 -5.37 -76.66 49.43
CA GLY A 118 -6.48 -75.91 48.89
C GLY A 118 -6.09 -74.85 47.87
N TYR A 119 -7.01 -73.91 47.67
CA TYR A 119 -6.92 -72.84 46.68
C TYR A 119 -6.70 -71.47 47.35
N ALA A 120 -5.86 -70.64 46.75
CA ALA A 120 -5.56 -69.27 47.20
C ALA A 120 -5.83 -68.23 46.10
N ASP A 121 -6.54 -67.17 46.47
CA ASP A 121 -6.85 -66.05 45.57
C ASP A 121 -5.64 -65.14 45.34
N LEU A 122 -5.57 -64.54 44.15
CA LEU A 122 -4.60 -63.51 43.82
C LEU A 122 -5.10 -62.13 44.23
N HIS A 123 -4.42 -61.49 45.19
CA HIS A 123 -4.74 -60.12 45.62
C HIS A 123 -3.70 -59.11 45.11
N PRO A 124 -4.12 -57.91 44.66
CA PRO A 124 -3.20 -56.89 44.17
C PRO A 124 -2.37 -56.26 45.29
N VAL A 125 -1.08 -56.07 45.05
CA VAL A 125 -0.16 -55.36 45.96
C VAL A 125 -0.29 -53.83 45.83
N PRO A 126 0.05 -53.02 46.86
CA PRO A 126 -0.11 -51.56 46.83
C PRO A 126 0.57 -50.85 45.64
N ILE A 127 1.73 -51.35 45.20
CA ILE A 127 2.43 -50.78 44.03
C ILE A 127 1.72 -51.10 42.71
N ALA A 128 1.06 -52.25 42.60
CA ALA A 128 0.22 -52.61 41.45
C ALA A 128 -1.07 -51.77 41.42
N LEU A 129 -1.64 -51.42 42.58
CA LEU A 129 -2.75 -50.48 42.68
C LEU A 129 -2.35 -49.06 42.24
N HIS A 130 -1.11 -48.64 42.52
CA HIS A 130 -0.59 -47.36 42.02
C HIS A 130 -0.28 -47.37 40.52
N ALA A 131 0.20 -48.49 39.96
CA ALA A 131 0.41 -48.63 38.52
C ALA A 131 -0.88 -48.41 37.71
N LYS A 132 -2.05 -48.80 38.25
CA LYS A 132 -3.37 -48.49 37.68
C LYS A 132 -3.65 -46.99 37.55
N THR A 133 -3.04 -46.15 38.38
CA THR A 133 -3.18 -44.67 38.32
C THR A 133 -2.19 -43.99 37.37
N VAL A 134 -1.14 -44.69 36.91
CA VAL A 134 -0.16 -44.17 35.94
C VAL A 134 -0.70 -44.26 34.51
N ILE A 135 -1.62 -45.19 34.25
CA ILE A 135 -2.40 -45.28 33.02
C ILE A 135 -3.73 -44.54 33.21
N ASP A 136 -3.69 -43.29 33.64
CA ASP A 136 -4.87 -42.44 33.53
C ASP A 136 -4.96 -41.88 32.10
N SER A 137 -5.60 -42.68 31.24
CA SER A 137 -6.08 -42.35 29.91
C SER A 137 -7.17 -41.25 29.88
N SER A 138 -7.31 -40.45 30.95
CA SER A 138 -8.25 -39.32 30.99
C SER A 138 -7.84 -38.14 30.12
N ASN A 139 -6.55 -38.00 29.78
CA ASN A 139 -6.09 -36.85 29.00
C ASN A 139 -5.68 -37.18 27.58
N TRP A 140 -5.29 -38.39 27.22
CA TRP A 140 -4.99 -38.74 25.83
C TRP A 140 -5.51 -40.15 25.55
N GLN A 141 -6.36 -40.27 24.54
CA GLN A 141 -7.05 -41.48 24.15
C GLN A 141 -6.67 -41.81 22.72
N VAL A 142 -6.40 -43.10 22.47
CA VAL A 142 -6.19 -43.63 21.12
C VAL A 142 -7.46 -44.36 20.71
N SER A 143 -8.06 -43.95 19.59
CA SER A 143 -9.19 -44.66 18.96
C SER A 143 -8.85 -44.90 17.49
N GLY A 144 -8.70 -46.16 17.10
CA GLY A 144 -8.13 -46.51 15.80
C GLY A 144 -6.71 -45.97 15.64
N ASN A 145 -6.43 -45.27 14.54
CA ASN A 145 -5.15 -44.61 14.29
C ASN A 145 -5.05 -43.17 14.85
N ASN A 146 -6.06 -42.72 15.60
CA ASN A 146 -6.17 -41.32 16.04
C ASN A 146 -5.83 -41.17 17.52
N LEU A 147 -5.10 -40.11 17.86
CA LEU A 147 -4.75 -39.72 19.23
C LEU A 147 -5.46 -38.40 19.57
N TYR A 148 -6.38 -38.39 20.53
CA TYR A 148 -7.13 -37.20 20.95
C TYR A 148 -7.05 -36.98 22.46
N THR A 149 -7.15 -35.73 22.90
CA THR A 149 -7.24 -35.37 24.31
C THR A 149 -8.62 -34.87 24.68
N GLN A 150 -9.11 -35.19 25.88
CA GLN A 150 -10.35 -34.59 26.42
C GLN A 150 -10.17 -33.10 26.78
N ARG A 151 -8.99 -32.49 26.51
CA ARG A 151 -8.70 -31.08 26.71
C ARG A 151 -8.22 -30.39 25.41
N LYS A 152 -9.02 -29.45 24.92
CA LYS A 152 -8.75 -28.34 23.98
C LYS A 152 -8.01 -28.61 22.65
N VAL A 153 -7.54 -29.82 22.37
CA VAL A 153 -6.87 -30.18 21.11
C VAL A 153 -7.44 -31.50 20.58
N SER A 154 -8.04 -31.48 19.40
CA SER A 154 -8.40 -32.68 18.65
C SER A 154 -7.50 -32.79 17.41
N ILE A 155 -7.02 -33.99 17.11
CA ILE A 155 -6.25 -34.30 15.90
C ILE A 155 -6.97 -35.45 15.20
N GLY A 156 -7.52 -35.18 14.00
CA GLY A 156 -8.21 -36.21 13.19
C GLY A 156 -9.47 -36.83 13.83
N SER A 157 -10.15 -36.12 14.74
CA SER A 157 -11.40 -36.60 15.35
C SER A 157 -12.58 -36.46 14.38
N ALA A 158 -13.48 -37.44 14.33
CA ALA A 158 -14.71 -37.38 13.53
C ALA A 158 -15.68 -36.26 13.97
N ASP A 159 -15.55 -35.79 15.22
CA ASP A 159 -16.33 -34.67 15.76
C ASP A 159 -15.76 -33.30 15.36
N SER A 160 -14.63 -33.26 14.66
CA SER A 160 -14.05 -32.05 14.06
C SER A 160 -13.95 -32.23 12.55
N THR A 161 -14.45 -31.28 11.77
CA THR A 161 -14.22 -31.23 10.33
C THR A 161 -12.78 -30.83 9.97
N PHE A 162 -11.93 -30.55 10.97
CA PHE A 162 -10.58 -30.03 10.82
C PHE A 162 -9.51 -31.04 11.26
N ALA A 163 -8.36 -31.02 10.59
CA ALA A 163 -7.23 -31.89 10.90
C ALA A 163 -6.61 -31.60 12.28
N LEU A 164 -6.68 -30.35 12.73
CA LEU A 164 -6.26 -29.87 14.05
C LEU A 164 -7.18 -28.73 14.48
N GLU A 165 -7.84 -28.86 15.64
CA GLU A 165 -8.70 -27.82 16.21
C GLU A 165 -8.21 -27.43 17.61
N ILE A 166 -8.11 -26.13 17.87
CA ILE A 166 -7.75 -25.57 19.19
C ILE A 166 -8.98 -24.85 19.76
N ARG A 167 -9.57 -25.36 20.84
CA ARG A 167 -10.85 -24.89 21.41
C ARG A 167 -10.68 -23.95 22.62
N ASP A 168 -11.77 -23.29 23.02
CA ASP A 168 -11.94 -22.58 24.31
C ASP A 168 -10.86 -21.53 24.64
N ASN A 169 -10.69 -20.52 23.78
CA ASN A 169 -9.63 -19.49 23.90
C ASN A 169 -8.21 -20.07 23.99
N GLY A 170 -8.01 -21.30 23.48
CA GLY A 170 -6.69 -21.88 23.34
C GLY A 170 -5.81 -21.03 22.40
N ARG A 171 -4.51 -21.05 22.67
CA ARG A 171 -3.51 -20.29 21.90
C ARG A 171 -2.41 -21.22 21.44
N MET A 172 -1.96 -21.04 20.20
CA MET A 172 -0.77 -21.70 19.66
C MET A 172 0.44 -20.80 19.89
N ARG A 173 1.39 -21.22 20.73
CA ARG A 173 2.67 -20.52 20.92
C ARG A 173 3.76 -21.25 20.15
N LEU A 174 4.26 -20.61 19.09
CA LEU A 174 5.46 -21.05 18.37
C LEU A 174 6.63 -20.17 18.81
N GLN A 175 7.68 -20.77 19.39
CA GLN A 175 8.85 -20.04 19.89
C GLN A 175 10.14 -20.82 19.64
N THR A 176 11.24 -20.09 19.53
CA THR A 176 12.60 -20.64 19.51
C THR A 176 13.49 -19.85 20.47
N ASP A 177 14.54 -20.48 20.99
CA ASP A 177 15.62 -19.87 21.75
C ASP A 177 16.91 -19.70 20.93
N GLN A 178 16.87 -20.07 19.65
CA GLN A 178 18.03 -20.03 18.77
C GLN A 178 18.30 -18.60 18.28
N SER A 179 19.57 -18.21 18.25
CA SER A 179 20.01 -16.93 17.69
C SER A 179 20.00 -16.90 16.16
N HIS A 180 19.85 -18.06 15.51
CA HIS A 180 19.71 -18.20 14.07
C HIS A 180 18.82 -19.41 13.75
N LEU A 181 17.89 -19.24 12.82
CA LEU A 181 16.96 -20.29 12.39
C LEU A 181 17.25 -20.72 10.96
N PRO A 182 17.42 -22.02 10.68
CA PRO A 182 17.47 -22.52 9.31
C PRO A 182 16.07 -22.43 8.68
N GLU A 183 16.00 -22.41 7.33
CA GLU A 183 14.73 -22.35 6.59
C GLU A 183 13.74 -23.47 6.97
N SER A 184 14.24 -24.63 7.42
CA SER A 184 13.43 -25.75 7.91
C SER A 184 12.66 -25.44 9.20
N ALA A 185 13.02 -24.39 9.94
CA ALA A 185 12.39 -24.02 11.21
C ALA A 185 11.25 -22.99 11.06
N LEU A 186 10.86 -22.64 9.83
CA LEU A 186 9.78 -21.70 9.54
C LEU A 186 8.41 -22.40 9.50
N ILE A 187 7.32 -21.62 9.68
CA ILE A 187 5.98 -22.06 9.29
C ILE A 187 5.93 -22.09 7.77
N LYS A 188 5.83 -23.29 7.20
CA LYS A 188 5.81 -23.48 5.73
C LYS A 188 4.40 -23.65 5.22
N MET A 189 3.96 -22.71 4.41
CA MET A 189 2.75 -22.82 3.59
C MET A 189 3.16 -23.29 2.19
N LYS A 190 3.05 -24.60 1.93
CA LYS A 190 3.46 -25.22 0.67
C LYS A 190 2.27 -25.52 -0.24
N TRP A 191 2.49 -25.31 -1.52
CA TRP A 191 1.50 -25.45 -2.57
C TRP A 191 1.91 -26.66 -3.41
N PRO A 192 1.08 -27.71 -3.50
CA PRO A 192 1.46 -28.92 -4.23
C PRO A 192 1.32 -28.79 -5.75
N ALA A 193 0.68 -27.73 -6.24
CA ALA A 193 0.46 -27.45 -7.66
C ALA A 193 0.32 -25.93 -7.90
N ASP A 194 0.52 -25.49 -9.15
CA ASP A 194 0.51 -24.08 -9.55
C ASP A 194 -0.84 -23.35 -9.37
N THR A 195 -1.94 -24.10 -9.29
CA THR A 195 -3.29 -23.58 -9.01
C THR A 195 -3.71 -23.71 -7.54
N ALA A 196 -2.91 -24.40 -6.71
CA ALA A 196 -3.22 -24.53 -5.31
C ALA A 196 -3.14 -23.17 -4.61
N LYS A 197 -3.74 -23.06 -3.43
CA LYS A 197 -3.73 -21.83 -2.65
C LYS A 197 -3.41 -22.19 -1.21
N THR A 198 -2.50 -21.45 -0.61
CA THR A 198 -2.34 -21.49 0.85
C THR A 198 -2.92 -20.22 1.43
N ALA A 199 -3.78 -20.36 2.43
CA ALA A 199 -4.46 -19.23 3.03
C ALA A 199 -4.56 -19.36 4.55
N VAL A 200 -4.58 -18.21 5.21
CA VAL A 200 -5.14 -18.06 6.56
C VAL A 200 -6.49 -17.40 6.39
N VAL A 201 -7.56 -18.05 6.85
CA VAL A 201 -8.93 -17.58 6.65
C VAL A 201 -9.62 -17.41 7.99
N TRP A 202 -10.32 -16.29 8.16
CA TRP A 202 -11.17 -16.03 9.30
C TRP A 202 -12.63 -16.25 8.92
N TYR A 203 -13.35 -17.00 9.74
CA TYR A 203 -14.74 -17.38 9.52
C TYR A 203 -15.66 -16.69 10.53
N ASN A 204 -16.93 -16.47 10.16
CA ASN A 204 -17.97 -16.05 11.09
C ASN A 204 -18.57 -17.27 11.84
N LYS A 205 -19.61 -17.03 12.66
CA LYS A 205 -20.33 -18.06 13.42
C LYS A 205 -21.10 -19.10 12.57
N HIS A 206 -21.17 -18.90 11.27
CA HIS A 206 -21.87 -19.76 10.30
C HIS A 206 -20.90 -20.49 9.37
N ASP A 207 -19.59 -20.42 9.66
CA ASP A 207 -18.53 -20.96 8.82
C ASP A 207 -18.43 -20.33 7.42
N ASP A 208 -18.85 -19.07 7.28
CA ASP A 208 -18.59 -18.25 6.08
C ASP A 208 -17.26 -17.51 6.23
N GLY A 209 -16.38 -17.62 5.23
CA GLY A 209 -15.09 -16.91 5.20
C GLY A 209 -15.28 -15.40 5.02
N LYS A 210 -14.67 -14.59 5.90
CA LYS A 210 -14.83 -13.13 5.93
C LYS A 210 -13.57 -12.37 5.56
N ILE A 211 -12.43 -12.88 5.97
CA ILE A 211 -11.12 -12.29 5.71
C ILE A 211 -10.20 -13.43 5.33
N ALA A 212 -9.31 -13.19 4.37
CA ALA A 212 -8.27 -14.14 4.02
C ALA A 212 -6.93 -13.43 3.80
N MET A 213 -5.85 -14.09 4.19
CA MET A 213 -4.51 -13.81 3.70
C MET A 213 -4.16 -14.94 2.76
N VAL A 214 -3.97 -14.63 1.48
CA VAL A 214 -3.83 -15.64 0.44
C VAL A 214 -2.60 -15.36 -0.39
N ALA A 215 -2.00 -16.41 -0.90
CA ALA A 215 -1.01 -16.31 -1.94
C ALA A 215 -1.50 -17.11 -3.16
N HIS A 216 -1.40 -16.53 -4.36
CA HIS A 216 -1.73 -17.17 -5.65
C HIS A 216 -0.57 -17.14 -6.64
N TYR A 217 -0.43 -18.17 -7.48
CA TYR A 217 0.56 -18.23 -8.57
C TYR A 217 -0.16 -18.16 -9.92
N TYR A 218 -1.11 -19.08 -10.14
CA TYR A 218 -2.07 -19.00 -11.24
C TYR A 218 -3.50 -18.90 -10.73
N LEU A 219 -4.32 -18.13 -11.46
CA LEU A 219 -5.76 -18.23 -11.32
C LEU A 219 -6.32 -19.36 -12.19
N HIS A 220 -5.78 -19.54 -13.40
CA HIS A 220 -6.03 -20.71 -14.25
C HIS A 220 -4.71 -21.15 -14.89
N TYR A 221 -4.24 -22.35 -14.57
CA TYR A 221 -3.01 -22.87 -15.17
C TYR A 221 -3.28 -23.47 -16.56
N PRO A 222 -2.42 -23.24 -17.58
CA PRO A 222 -1.23 -22.37 -17.58
C PRO A 222 -1.49 -20.96 -18.11
N THR A 223 -2.74 -20.58 -18.39
CA THR A 223 -3.05 -19.44 -19.28
C THR A 223 -3.28 -18.11 -18.56
N ARG A 224 -3.51 -18.11 -17.24
CA ARG A 224 -3.82 -16.90 -16.47
C ARG A 224 -2.98 -16.82 -15.20
N LEU A 225 -1.84 -16.13 -15.32
CA LEU A 225 -0.99 -15.74 -14.21
C LEU A 225 -1.74 -14.80 -13.26
N HIS A 226 -1.49 -14.97 -11.96
CA HIS A 226 -2.10 -14.17 -10.90
C HIS A 226 -1.21 -14.24 -9.65
N GLN A 227 0.04 -13.78 -9.80
CA GLN A 227 1.12 -13.96 -8.85
C GLN A 227 1.11 -12.86 -7.79
N HIS A 228 0.44 -13.09 -6.67
CA HIS A 228 0.34 -12.09 -5.61
C HIS A 228 0.12 -12.67 -4.21
N PHE A 229 0.58 -11.92 -3.21
CA PHE A 229 0.21 -12.13 -1.81
C PHE A 229 -0.80 -11.06 -1.46
N SER A 230 -1.98 -11.46 -1.02
CA SER A 230 -3.12 -10.57 -0.84
C SER A 230 -3.69 -10.64 0.57
N ILE A 231 -4.20 -9.50 1.02
CA ILE A 231 -5.21 -9.41 2.07
C ILE A 231 -6.55 -9.21 1.39
N GLU A 232 -7.49 -10.09 1.70
CA GLU A 232 -8.79 -10.15 1.06
C GLU A 232 -9.90 -10.04 2.10
N SER A 233 -10.99 -9.38 1.76
CA SER A 233 -12.15 -9.23 2.65
C SER A 233 -13.47 -9.36 1.90
N GLU A 234 -14.48 -9.84 2.61
CA GLU A 234 -15.85 -9.91 2.13
C GLU A 234 -16.34 -8.54 1.61
N ASP A 235 -17.06 -8.56 0.49
CA ASP A 235 -17.82 -7.43 -0.05
C ASP A 235 -19.31 -7.49 0.33
N SER A 236 -20.09 -6.50 -0.11
CA SER A 236 -21.54 -6.47 0.16
C SER A 236 -22.33 -7.63 -0.42
N SER A 237 -21.74 -8.40 -1.35
CA SER A 237 -22.34 -9.57 -1.99
C SER A 237 -21.97 -10.88 -1.29
N GLY A 238 -21.15 -10.83 -0.24
CA GLY A 238 -20.72 -12.00 0.51
C GLY A 238 -19.50 -12.71 -0.08
N PHE A 239 -18.84 -12.14 -1.09
CA PHE A 239 -17.67 -12.73 -1.73
C PHE A 239 -16.40 -12.07 -1.21
N ILE A 240 -15.36 -12.89 -0.97
CA ILE A 240 -14.03 -12.39 -0.61
C ILE A 240 -13.39 -11.76 -1.85
N GLN A 241 -12.96 -10.50 -1.70
CA GLN A 241 -12.27 -9.74 -2.74
C GLN A 241 -10.88 -9.36 -2.26
N THR A 242 -9.89 -9.39 -3.15
CA THR A 242 -8.58 -8.79 -2.90
C THR A 242 -8.77 -7.32 -2.54
N ARG A 243 -8.19 -6.86 -1.42
CA ARG A 243 -8.25 -5.45 -0.98
C ARG A 243 -6.90 -4.78 -1.03
N PHE A 244 -5.85 -5.56 -0.82
CA PHE A 244 -4.48 -5.11 -0.79
C PHE A 244 -3.59 -6.25 -1.28
N GLU A 245 -2.70 -5.97 -2.23
CA GLU A 245 -1.90 -7.00 -2.87
C GLU A 245 -0.43 -6.62 -3.04
N PHE A 246 0.41 -7.65 -2.97
CA PHE A 246 1.85 -7.62 -3.21
C PHE A 246 2.17 -8.60 -4.35
N PRO A 247 2.30 -8.12 -5.59
CA PRO A 247 2.72 -8.98 -6.70
C PRO A 247 4.17 -9.42 -6.50
N TRP A 248 4.52 -10.61 -6.98
CA TRP A 248 5.91 -11.08 -7.02
C TRP A 248 6.26 -11.63 -8.41
N GLY A 249 7.55 -11.88 -8.63
CA GLY A 249 8.04 -12.40 -9.92
C GLY A 249 8.07 -11.35 -11.04
N ASN A 250 7.97 -10.07 -10.69
CA ASN A 250 8.03 -8.92 -11.60
C ASN A 250 9.10 -7.94 -11.09
N ASP A 251 9.77 -7.23 -12.00
CA ASP A 251 10.78 -6.22 -11.64
C ASP A 251 10.16 -5.01 -10.92
N THR A 252 8.86 -4.80 -11.10
CA THR A 252 8.08 -3.73 -10.47
C THR A 252 7.08 -4.32 -9.48
N ALA A 253 7.18 -3.91 -8.21
CA ALA A 253 6.17 -4.22 -7.19
C ALA A 253 5.10 -3.12 -7.15
N ARG A 254 3.97 -3.35 -7.82
CA ARG A 254 2.82 -2.44 -7.80
C ARG A 254 1.91 -2.80 -6.62
N ILE A 255 1.70 -1.86 -5.70
CA ILE A 255 0.75 -2.03 -4.60
C ILE A 255 -0.58 -1.42 -5.04
N GLU A 256 -1.62 -2.26 -5.18
CA GLU A 256 -2.95 -1.85 -5.61
C GLU A 256 -3.98 -2.08 -4.49
N THR A 257 -4.94 -1.16 -4.38
CA THR A 257 -6.17 -1.37 -3.64
C THR A 257 -7.32 -1.60 -4.60
N HIS A 258 -8.08 -2.69 -4.41
CA HIS A 258 -9.23 -3.02 -5.25
C HIS A 258 -10.52 -2.76 -4.47
N SER A 259 -11.35 -1.84 -4.99
CA SER A 259 -12.62 -1.43 -4.35
C SER A 259 -12.47 -1.06 -2.86
N ALA A 260 -11.38 -0.38 -2.51
CA ALA A 260 -11.02 0.06 -1.17
C ALA A 260 -10.21 1.37 -1.21
N ASP A 261 -10.30 2.15 -0.13
CA ASP A 261 -9.50 3.38 0.04
C ASP A 261 -8.16 3.05 0.71
N LEU A 262 -7.04 3.53 0.15
CA LEU A 262 -5.73 3.52 0.82
C LEU A 262 -5.55 4.83 1.62
N GLN A 263 -5.70 4.74 2.94
CA GLN A 263 -5.44 5.87 3.84
C GLN A 263 -4.09 5.68 4.57
N ILE A 264 -3.14 6.57 4.34
CA ILE A 264 -1.83 6.57 5.01
C ILE A 264 -1.83 7.66 6.08
N ASN A 265 -1.99 7.26 7.34
CA ASN A 265 -1.91 8.18 8.48
C ASN A 265 -0.43 8.37 8.89
N GLY A 266 0.23 9.39 8.33
CA GLY A 266 1.64 9.66 8.56
C GLY A 266 2.34 10.27 7.34
N LYS A 267 3.67 10.14 7.28
CA LYS A 267 4.46 10.57 6.11
C LYS A 267 4.46 9.47 5.06
N PHE A 268 4.03 9.79 3.84
CA PHE A 268 4.30 8.97 2.66
C PHE A 268 5.57 9.50 1.98
N SER A 269 6.66 8.73 2.08
CA SER A 269 7.95 9.06 1.46
C SER A 269 8.26 8.04 0.39
N THR A 270 8.57 8.54 -0.80
CA THR A 270 9.06 7.72 -1.90
C THR A 270 10.58 7.97 -2.00
N GLY A 271 11.37 7.17 -1.28
CA GLY A 271 12.83 7.35 -1.15
C GLY A 271 13.32 7.48 0.30
N SER A 272 14.64 7.64 0.47
CA SER A 272 15.32 7.79 1.77
C SER A 272 15.49 9.27 2.13
N PRO A 273 15.59 9.62 3.43
CA PRO A 273 15.96 10.97 3.87
C PRO A 273 17.25 11.53 3.23
N SER A 274 18.16 10.67 2.77
CA SER A 274 19.45 11.05 2.17
C SER A 274 19.51 10.90 0.65
N THR A 275 18.53 10.23 0.03
CA THR A 275 18.48 10.01 -1.42
C THR A 275 17.01 9.98 -1.86
N PRO A 276 16.50 11.08 -2.44
CA PRO A 276 15.20 11.06 -3.10
C PRO A 276 15.19 9.97 -4.17
N SER A 277 14.12 9.21 -4.24
CA SER A 277 13.87 8.34 -5.39
C SER A 277 13.30 9.19 -6.53
N GLU A 278 13.61 8.84 -7.77
CA GLU A 278 12.96 9.37 -8.97
C GLU A 278 11.51 8.90 -8.93
N ASN A 279 10.60 9.70 -8.36
CA ASN A 279 9.19 9.35 -8.32
C ASN A 279 8.41 10.36 -9.13
N ASP A 280 8.10 9.96 -10.35
CA ASP A 280 7.04 10.59 -11.11
C ASP A 280 5.70 10.10 -10.56
N ILE A 281 4.84 11.03 -10.17
CA ILE A 281 3.41 10.74 -10.04
C ILE A 281 2.89 10.55 -11.47
N TYR A 282 2.75 9.29 -11.88
CA TYR A 282 2.31 8.92 -13.24
C TYR A 282 0.91 9.48 -13.57
N ALA A 283 0.64 9.60 -14.87
CA ALA A 283 -0.68 9.95 -15.42
C ALA A 283 -1.79 9.08 -14.80
N ASP A 284 -2.97 9.66 -14.62
CA ASP A 284 -4.15 9.05 -13.97
C ASP A 284 -4.11 8.91 -12.43
N THR A 285 -3.22 9.65 -11.74
CA THR A 285 -3.30 9.81 -10.28
C THR A 285 -4.19 10.99 -9.91
N TRP A 286 -5.32 10.73 -9.25
CA TRP A 286 -6.17 11.77 -8.65
C TRP A 286 -5.94 11.84 -7.13
N ILE A 287 -5.69 13.04 -6.59
CA ILE A 287 -5.66 13.29 -5.14
C ILE A 287 -6.98 13.94 -4.74
N HIS A 288 -7.85 13.19 -4.07
CA HIS A 288 -9.18 13.67 -3.69
C HIS A 288 -9.13 14.14 -2.23
N GLY A 289 -9.40 15.42 -1.97
CA GLY A 289 -9.76 15.89 -0.64
C GLY A 289 -11.25 15.71 -0.40
N LYS A 290 -11.66 15.16 0.76
CA LYS A 290 -13.08 15.00 1.14
C LYS A 290 -13.86 16.34 1.19
N ALA A 291 -13.15 17.47 1.13
CA ALA A 291 -13.69 18.82 1.18
C ALA A 291 -13.14 19.77 0.08
N SER A 292 -12.69 19.23 -1.06
CA SER A 292 -12.09 20.02 -2.18
C SER A 292 -10.68 20.59 -1.92
N GLU A 293 -9.96 20.06 -0.93
CA GLU A 293 -8.65 20.58 -0.54
C GLU A 293 -7.52 19.63 -0.96
N LEU A 294 -6.50 20.18 -1.65
CA LEU A 294 -5.20 19.55 -1.91
C LEU A 294 -4.14 20.32 -1.11
N ASN A 295 -3.70 19.76 0.02
CA ASN A 295 -2.68 20.39 0.86
C ASN A 295 -1.29 19.83 0.53
N MET A 296 -0.36 20.72 0.13
CA MET A 296 1.05 20.40 -0.14
C MET A 296 1.93 21.39 0.66
N GLY A 297 2.44 21.00 1.84
CA GLY A 297 3.24 21.87 2.71
C GLY A 297 3.96 21.17 3.88
N THR A 298 4.86 21.89 4.55
CA THR A 298 5.73 21.44 5.67
C THR A 298 5.04 21.54 7.05
N ALA A 299 5.79 21.19 8.11
CA ALA A 299 5.30 20.70 9.40
C ALA A 299 4.59 21.71 10.36
N GLN A 300 4.16 22.90 9.92
CA GLN A 300 3.45 23.85 10.78
C GLN A 300 2.07 24.26 10.23
N LEU A 301 1.09 24.28 11.12
CA LEU A 301 -0.34 24.45 10.84
C LEU A 301 -0.67 25.89 10.42
N HIS A 302 -1.20 26.05 9.20
CA HIS A 302 -1.91 27.26 8.80
C HIS A 302 -3.33 27.23 9.34
N THR A 303 -3.66 28.17 10.23
CA THR A 303 -5.00 28.32 10.79
C THR A 303 -5.80 29.33 9.95
N GLY A 304 -6.46 28.86 8.89
CA GLY A 304 -7.36 29.65 8.05
C GLY A 304 -8.05 28.79 6.96
N ASN A 305 -9.21 29.23 6.46
CA ASN A 305 -9.90 28.56 5.36
C ASN A 305 -9.27 28.94 4.02
N TYR A 306 -8.32 28.16 3.55
CA TYR A 306 -7.75 28.30 2.20
C TYR A 306 -7.85 26.96 1.46
N PRO A 307 -8.41 26.92 0.24
CA PRO A 307 -8.64 25.67 -0.47
C PRO A 307 -7.37 25.00 -1.02
N VAL A 308 -6.28 25.75 -1.24
CA VAL A 308 -4.95 25.24 -1.63
C VAL A 308 -3.87 26.19 -1.08
N THR A 309 -2.84 25.66 -0.40
CA THR A 309 -1.67 26.44 0.07
C THR A 309 -0.38 25.79 -0.44
N ILE A 310 0.53 26.59 -1.01
CA ILE A 310 1.88 26.18 -1.42
C ILE A 310 2.86 27.06 -0.65
N GLN A 311 3.72 26.44 0.16
CA GLN A 311 4.52 27.17 1.13
C GLN A 311 5.90 26.54 1.33
N SER A 312 6.88 27.40 1.67
CA SER A 312 8.26 27.03 1.96
C SER A 312 8.75 27.81 3.18
N ASP A 313 9.48 27.13 4.08
CA ASP A 313 9.91 27.70 5.36
C ASP A 313 11.27 28.42 5.29
N ASN A 314 12.09 28.15 4.25
CA ASN A 314 13.47 28.66 4.19
C ASN A 314 13.94 29.00 2.75
N GLY A 315 13.01 29.31 1.85
CA GLY A 315 13.26 29.63 0.44
C GLY A 315 11.97 29.95 -0.33
N PRO A 316 12.03 30.34 -1.62
CA PRO A 316 10.82 30.62 -2.41
C PRO A 316 10.00 29.35 -2.65
N ALA A 317 8.70 29.43 -2.39
CA ALA A 317 7.74 28.43 -2.84
C ALA A 317 7.44 28.68 -4.33
N ASN A 318 7.93 27.82 -5.22
CA ASN A 318 7.75 27.96 -6.65
C ASN A 318 6.77 26.92 -7.20
N ILE A 319 5.91 27.33 -8.12
CA ILE A 319 5.10 26.44 -8.95
C ILE A 319 5.73 26.43 -10.34
N LEU A 320 6.25 25.29 -10.78
CA LEU A 320 6.73 25.10 -12.15
C LEU A 320 5.68 24.30 -12.93
N ILE A 321 5.06 24.94 -13.91
CA ILE A 321 4.23 24.28 -14.91
C ILE A 321 5.06 24.26 -16.19
N GLN A 322 5.51 23.08 -16.62
CA GLN A 322 6.41 22.94 -17.76
C GLN A 322 6.00 21.78 -18.66
N SER A 323 5.83 22.09 -19.94
CA SER A 323 5.82 21.11 -21.02
C SER A 323 7.17 21.10 -21.73
N VAL A 324 7.85 19.96 -21.74
CA VAL A 324 9.12 19.76 -22.47
C VAL A 324 8.92 19.29 -23.91
N ALA A 325 7.69 18.90 -24.26
CA ALA A 325 7.34 18.42 -25.60
C ALA A 325 7.13 19.60 -26.56
N THR A 326 7.75 19.52 -27.73
CA THR A 326 7.61 20.55 -28.78
C THR A 326 6.15 20.74 -29.17
N GLY A 327 5.67 21.99 -29.14
CA GLY A 327 4.30 22.36 -29.51
C GLY A 327 3.23 22.04 -28.46
N LYS A 328 3.62 21.70 -27.23
CA LYS A 328 2.70 21.49 -26.10
C LYS A 328 2.78 22.67 -25.13
N ARG A 329 1.66 22.96 -24.47
CA ARG A 329 1.45 24.16 -23.67
C ARG A 329 1.62 23.86 -22.18
N SER A 330 2.05 24.88 -21.44
CA SER A 330 2.05 24.86 -19.97
C SER A 330 0.93 25.77 -19.50
N ILE A 331 -0.17 25.19 -18.99
CA ILE A 331 -1.41 25.94 -18.70
C ILE A 331 -1.79 25.80 -17.22
N LEU A 332 -2.07 26.92 -16.56
CA LEU A 332 -2.89 26.98 -15.35
C LEU A 332 -4.32 27.35 -15.73
N MET A 333 -5.25 26.42 -15.59
CA MET A 333 -6.67 26.61 -15.93
C MET A 333 -7.48 26.98 -14.68
N LEU A 334 -8.27 28.05 -14.76
CA LEU A 334 -9.21 28.48 -13.72
C LEU A 334 -10.63 28.45 -14.28
N LYS A 335 -11.48 27.55 -13.79
CA LYS A 335 -12.85 27.36 -14.30
C LYS A 335 -13.91 27.69 -13.26
N LYS A 336 -14.94 28.46 -13.66
CA LYS A 336 -16.16 28.68 -12.88
C LYS A 336 -17.38 28.60 -13.80
N GLY A 337 -18.15 27.52 -13.71
CA GLY A 337 -19.22 27.23 -14.67
C GLY A 337 -18.65 27.05 -16.08
N ASP A 338 -19.20 27.75 -17.07
CA ASP A 338 -18.71 27.75 -18.45
C ASP A 338 -17.56 28.74 -18.71
N ASN A 339 -17.16 29.51 -17.69
CA ASN A 339 -16.11 30.51 -17.80
C ASN A 339 -14.74 29.92 -17.45
N GLU A 340 -13.82 29.85 -18.41
CA GLU A 340 -12.46 29.34 -18.26
C GLU A 340 -11.45 30.45 -18.51
N TRP A 341 -10.48 30.56 -17.61
CA TRP A 341 -9.32 31.41 -17.74
C TRP A 341 -8.07 30.56 -17.81
N ASP A 342 -7.31 30.71 -18.89
CA ASP A 342 -6.03 30.05 -19.02
C ASP A 342 -4.91 31.07 -18.83
N VAL A 343 -3.97 30.73 -17.95
CA VAL A 343 -2.66 31.39 -17.87
C VAL A 343 -1.67 30.45 -18.53
N ASP A 344 -1.24 30.81 -19.75
CA ASP A 344 -0.52 29.92 -20.67
C ASP A 344 0.88 30.48 -20.99
N ASN A 345 1.88 29.59 -20.97
CA ASN A 345 3.15 29.79 -21.64
C ASN A 345 3.26 28.83 -22.83
N ASN A 346 3.24 29.40 -24.04
CA ASN A 346 3.30 28.67 -25.29
C ASN A 346 4.12 29.45 -26.33
N ASN A 347 5.03 28.77 -27.04
CA ASN A 347 5.89 29.36 -28.09
C ASN A 347 6.61 30.66 -27.65
N ASN A 348 7.10 30.73 -26.40
CA ASN A 348 7.75 31.90 -25.80
C ASN A 348 6.84 33.12 -25.54
N LEU A 349 5.54 32.90 -25.40
CA LEU A 349 4.56 33.96 -25.14
C LEU A 349 3.83 33.70 -23.83
N PHE A 350 3.72 34.74 -22.99
CA PHE A 350 2.83 34.72 -21.83
C PHE A 350 1.46 35.24 -22.25
N ARG A 351 0.43 34.41 -22.07
CA ARG A 351 -0.94 34.70 -22.48
C ARG A 351 -1.90 34.50 -21.31
N ILE A 352 -2.88 35.40 -21.20
CA ILE A 352 -4.08 35.19 -20.40
C ILE A 352 -5.26 35.15 -21.37
N THR A 353 -5.95 34.00 -21.47
CA THR A 353 -7.07 33.81 -22.39
C THR A 353 -8.37 33.51 -21.66
N ASN A 354 -9.48 33.91 -22.25
CA ASN A 354 -10.83 33.60 -21.77
C ASN A 354 -11.67 32.93 -22.86
N THR A 355 -12.45 31.91 -22.49
CA THR A 355 -13.27 31.11 -23.41
C THR A 355 -14.21 31.94 -24.30
N ASN A 356 -14.68 33.08 -23.80
CA ASN A 356 -15.68 33.92 -24.48
C ASN A 356 -15.09 35.19 -25.13
N SER A 357 -13.80 35.47 -24.95
CA SER A 357 -13.19 36.73 -25.40
C SER A 357 -11.82 36.59 -26.08
N GLY A 358 -11.25 35.38 -26.17
CA GLY A 358 -9.95 35.16 -26.79
C GLY A 358 -8.78 35.64 -25.91
N ASN A 359 -7.75 36.23 -26.52
CA ASN A 359 -6.58 36.77 -25.82
C ASN A 359 -6.95 38.05 -25.06
N PHE A 360 -6.87 38.01 -23.73
CA PHE A 360 -7.11 39.17 -22.87
C PHE A 360 -5.83 39.96 -22.58
N LEU A 361 -4.68 39.29 -22.47
CA LEU A 361 -3.39 39.91 -22.19
C LEU A 361 -2.25 39.17 -22.90
N HIS A 362 -1.35 39.92 -23.56
CA HIS A 362 -0.19 39.34 -24.23
C HIS A 362 1.08 40.19 -24.02
N LEU A 363 2.16 39.52 -23.58
CA LEU A 363 3.52 40.05 -23.59
C LEU A 363 4.33 39.34 -24.67
N THR A 364 4.80 40.10 -25.66
CA THR A 364 5.70 39.56 -26.69
C THR A 364 7.11 39.34 -26.14
N THR A 365 7.92 38.56 -26.86
CA THR A 365 9.35 38.35 -26.54
C THR A 365 10.18 39.63 -26.51
N SER A 366 9.67 40.72 -27.09
CA SER A 366 10.28 42.06 -27.07
C SER A 366 9.90 42.92 -25.85
N GLY A 367 9.05 42.41 -24.95
CA GLY A 367 8.56 43.14 -23.77
C GLY A 367 7.43 44.13 -24.05
N LYS A 368 6.87 44.15 -25.27
CA LYS A 368 5.72 44.99 -25.62
C LYS A 368 4.40 44.38 -25.14
N PHE A 369 3.49 45.25 -24.71
CA PHE A 369 2.17 44.95 -24.15
C PHE A 369 1.07 45.23 -25.18
N THR A 370 0.27 44.22 -25.53
CA THR A 370 -0.80 44.34 -26.53
C THR A 370 -2.10 43.68 -26.06
N PHE A 371 -3.22 44.11 -26.64
CA PHE A 371 -4.57 43.58 -26.40
C PHE A 371 -5.22 43.14 -27.73
N ASP A 372 -4.64 42.18 -28.47
CA ASP A 372 -5.30 41.64 -29.68
C ASP A 372 -4.77 40.26 -30.17
N ALA A 373 -5.32 39.78 -31.29
CA ALA A 373 -5.03 38.54 -31.99
C ALA A 373 -3.62 38.48 -32.63
N GLU A 374 -3.08 37.26 -32.72
CA GLU A 374 -1.70 36.96 -33.18
C GLU A 374 -1.40 37.37 -34.64
N SER A 375 -2.44 37.55 -35.47
CA SER A 375 -2.31 37.90 -36.89
C SER A 375 -2.37 39.40 -37.18
N ASP A 376 -2.75 40.24 -36.22
CA ASP A 376 -2.84 41.69 -36.45
C ASP A 376 -1.51 42.36 -36.03
N THR A 377 -0.77 42.84 -37.03
CA THR A 377 0.50 43.55 -36.84
C THR A 377 0.33 45.08 -36.88
N SER A 378 -0.90 45.57 -37.04
CA SER A 378 -1.17 46.99 -36.85
C SER A 378 -1.30 47.27 -35.36
N GLU A 379 -0.23 47.79 -34.76
CA GLU A 379 -0.24 48.22 -33.35
C GLU A 379 -1.23 49.39 -33.18
N VAL A 380 -2.52 49.08 -32.99
CA VAL A 380 -3.55 50.07 -32.65
C VAL A 380 -3.93 49.86 -31.19
N PHE A 381 -3.54 50.78 -30.33
CA PHE A 381 -4.18 50.94 -29.03
C PHE A 381 -5.57 51.55 -29.27
N ASN A 382 -6.55 50.70 -29.58
CA ASN A 382 -7.92 51.13 -29.86
C ASN A 382 -8.70 51.19 -28.55
N ILE A 383 -9.08 52.40 -28.12
CA ILE A 383 -10.02 52.61 -27.02
C ILE A 383 -11.31 53.15 -27.64
N ASN A 384 -12.40 52.37 -27.55
CA ASN A 384 -13.73 52.77 -28.05
C ASN A 384 -14.38 53.95 -27.28
N GLU A 385 -13.70 54.44 -26.25
CA GLU A 385 -14.13 55.52 -25.35
C GLU A 385 -12.97 56.50 -25.02
N ASN A 386 -13.08 57.25 -23.93
CA ASN A 386 -12.10 58.28 -23.57
C ASN A 386 -10.82 57.68 -22.98
N ILE A 387 -9.67 58.16 -23.48
CA ILE A 387 -8.39 57.99 -22.79
C ILE A 387 -8.25 59.14 -21.78
N THR A 388 -8.41 58.85 -20.49
CA THR A 388 -8.17 59.83 -19.43
C THR A 388 -6.70 59.80 -19.02
N VAL A 389 -6.00 60.90 -19.25
CA VAL A 389 -4.59 61.06 -18.87
C VAL A 389 -4.54 62.03 -17.68
N ASN A 390 -4.16 61.52 -16.50
CA ASN A 390 -4.09 62.31 -15.27
C ASN A 390 -2.82 63.18 -15.21
N GLN A 391 -2.70 64.01 -14.17
CA GLN A 391 -1.76 65.15 -14.05
C GLN A 391 -0.25 64.87 -14.30
N HIS A 392 0.18 63.61 -14.40
CA HIS A 392 1.59 63.23 -14.63
C HIS A 392 1.80 62.24 -15.78
N ALA A 393 0.78 62.02 -16.61
CA ALA A 393 0.91 61.23 -17.82
C ALA A 393 0.72 62.15 -19.05
N PHE A 394 1.31 61.79 -20.18
CA PHE A 394 1.18 62.56 -21.42
C PHE A 394 1.16 61.61 -22.61
N ILE A 395 0.31 61.90 -23.60
CA ILE A 395 0.43 61.32 -24.94
C ILE A 395 1.33 62.28 -25.73
N SER A 396 2.62 61.97 -25.80
CA SER A 396 3.59 62.75 -26.58
C SER A 396 3.60 62.29 -28.03
N ALA A 397 2.70 62.84 -28.86
CA ALA A 397 2.92 62.83 -30.29
C ALA A 397 4.17 63.68 -30.61
N GLY A 398 5.08 63.18 -31.44
CA GLY A 398 6.32 63.86 -31.80
C GLY A 398 6.10 65.30 -32.32
N PRO A 399 7.13 66.17 -32.31
CA PRO A 399 7.01 67.54 -32.81
C PRO A 399 6.71 67.55 -34.32
N GLY A 400 5.71 68.32 -34.75
CA GLY A 400 5.34 68.39 -36.17
C GLY A 400 4.05 69.16 -36.44
N SER A 401 3.32 68.75 -37.47
CA SER A 401 2.05 69.32 -37.91
C SER A 401 0.83 68.66 -37.26
N TYR A 402 -0.22 69.46 -37.06
CA TYR A 402 -1.59 68.95 -36.93
C TYR A 402 -2.28 69.13 -38.27
N ALA A 403 -2.84 68.04 -38.78
CA ALA A 403 -3.58 68.02 -40.03
C ALA A 403 -4.95 67.41 -39.82
N GLU A 404 -5.86 67.68 -40.75
CA GLU A 404 -7.20 67.13 -40.74
C GLU A 404 -7.57 66.64 -42.14
N TYR A 405 -8.24 65.48 -42.22
CA TYR A 405 -8.85 65.06 -43.48
C TYR A 405 -10.10 65.89 -43.74
N MET A 406 -10.10 66.58 -44.87
CA MET A 406 -11.20 67.44 -45.31
C MET A 406 -11.75 66.97 -46.65
N PRO A 407 -13.07 67.05 -46.89
CA PRO A 407 -13.66 66.71 -48.19
C PRO A 407 -13.14 67.63 -49.30
N ALA A 408 -12.70 67.07 -50.42
CA ALA A 408 -12.11 67.76 -51.55
C ALA A 408 -13.03 67.76 -52.78
N GLU A 409 -12.87 68.76 -53.64
CA GLU A 409 -13.54 68.82 -54.96
C GLU A 409 -12.84 67.96 -56.03
N GLY A 410 -11.72 67.36 -55.68
CA GLY A 410 -10.92 66.48 -56.53
C GLY A 410 -9.54 66.24 -55.92
N THR A 411 -8.67 65.56 -56.66
CA THR A 411 -7.32 65.22 -56.19
C THR A 411 -6.46 66.47 -56.02
N LEU A 412 -5.91 66.65 -54.83
CA LEU A 412 -4.92 67.68 -54.51
C LEU A 412 -3.54 67.07 -54.36
N SER A 413 -2.52 67.80 -54.79
CA SER A 413 -1.12 67.37 -54.71
C SER A 413 -0.50 67.81 -53.39
N VAL A 414 0.44 67.02 -52.87
CA VAL A 414 1.23 67.42 -51.69
C VAL A 414 1.92 68.75 -51.95
N GLY A 415 1.74 69.69 -51.02
CA GLY A 415 2.24 71.06 -51.11
C GLY A 415 1.26 72.05 -51.73
N ASP A 416 0.14 71.61 -52.30
CA ASP A 416 -0.88 72.55 -52.75
C ASP A 416 -1.39 73.39 -51.57
N ILE A 417 -1.57 74.68 -51.82
CA ILE A 417 -2.30 75.56 -50.90
C ILE A 417 -3.77 75.18 -51.03
N ALA A 418 -4.36 74.70 -49.95
CA ALA A 418 -5.76 74.30 -49.92
C ALA A 418 -6.63 75.52 -49.56
N GLY A 419 -7.56 75.86 -50.44
CA GLY A 419 -8.63 76.83 -50.19
C GLY A 419 -9.97 76.10 -50.05
N ILE A 420 -10.81 76.54 -49.11
CA ILE A 420 -12.20 76.12 -49.00
C ILE A 420 -13.01 76.99 -49.96
N ASP A 421 -13.64 76.36 -50.95
CA ASP A 421 -14.58 77.05 -51.83
C ASP A 421 -15.81 77.46 -51.00
N PRO A 422 -16.14 78.76 -50.90
CA PRO A 422 -17.29 79.23 -50.12
C PRO A 422 -18.64 78.74 -50.67
N SER A 423 -18.71 78.28 -51.92
CA SER A 423 -19.93 77.79 -52.55
C SER A 423 -20.21 76.31 -52.25
N THR A 424 -19.18 75.51 -51.96
CA THR A 424 -19.32 74.05 -51.73
C THR A 424 -18.92 73.61 -50.32
N GLY A 425 -18.10 74.41 -49.62
CA GLY A 425 -17.49 74.06 -48.34
C GLY A 425 -16.39 73.00 -48.43
N LYS A 426 -15.99 72.60 -49.64
CA LYS A 426 -14.94 71.61 -49.88
C LYS A 426 -13.61 72.28 -50.19
N ILE A 427 -12.51 71.57 -49.94
CA ILE A 427 -11.18 72.05 -50.29
C ILE A 427 -10.84 71.81 -51.76
N ARG A 428 -10.11 72.75 -52.33
CA ARG A 428 -9.50 72.69 -53.66
C ARG A 428 -8.14 73.40 -53.66
N THR A 429 -7.42 73.36 -54.79
CA THR A 429 -6.25 74.21 -54.98
C THR A 429 -6.70 75.67 -54.90
N TYR A 430 -6.06 76.43 -54.02
CA TYR A 430 -6.49 77.77 -53.62
C TYR A 430 -6.73 78.71 -54.82
N GLN A 431 -7.89 79.36 -54.82
CA GLN A 431 -8.26 80.43 -55.72
C GLN A 431 -8.50 81.73 -54.95
N ALA A 432 -8.30 82.87 -55.59
CA ALA A 432 -8.54 84.17 -54.95
C ALA A 432 -10.00 84.26 -54.47
N GLY A 433 -10.19 84.58 -53.18
CA GLY A 433 -11.49 84.59 -52.52
C GLY A 433 -11.88 83.29 -51.79
N ASP A 434 -11.11 82.21 -51.88
CA ASP A 434 -11.31 81.02 -51.06
C ASP A 434 -10.92 81.31 -49.58
N PHE A 435 -11.50 80.56 -48.64
CA PHE A 435 -11.01 80.58 -47.25
C PHE A 435 -9.77 79.69 -47.14
N LEU A 436 -8.65 80.24 -46.69
CA LEU A 436 -7.42 79.44 -46.54
C LEU A 436 -7.63 78.28 -45.54
N ALA A 437 -7.52 77.04 -46.03
CA ALA A 437 -7.60 75.84 -45.20
C ALA A 437 -6.24 75.45 -44.62
N GLY A 438 -5.18 75.57 -45.42
CA GLY A 438 -3.82 75.18 -45.04
C GLY A 438 -3.02 74.67 -46.23
N VAL A 439 -2.14 73.70 -45.98
CA VAL A 439 -1.29 73.10 -47.02
C VAL A 439 -1.48 71.60 -47.05
N VAL A 440 -1.73 71.06 -48.25
CA VAL A 440 -1.94 69.62 -48.46
C VAL A 440 -0.67 68.84 -48.15
N SER A 441 -0.80 67.74 -47.41
CA SER A 441 0.31 66.89 -47.02
C SER A 441 -0.08 65.41 -47.08
N SER A 442 0.90 64.52 -47.22
CA SER A 442 0.67 63.07 -47.11
C SER A 442 0.88 62.54 -45.70
N THR A 443 1.43 63.36 -44.79
CA THR A 443 1.77 62.96 -43.42
C THR A 443 1.58 64.11 -42.44
N ALA A 444 1.18 63.80 -41.21
CA ALA A 444 1.22 64.73 -40.08
C ALA A 444 1.48 63.97 -38.77
N THR A 445 1.99 64.66 -37.76
CA THR A 445 2.23 64.07 -36.43
C THR A 445 0.96 63.84 -35.64
N ARG A 446 -0.10 64.59 -35.96
CA ARG A 446 -1.44 64.46 -35.38
C ARG A 446 -2.43 64.63 -36.51
N ILE A 447 -3.38 63.70 -36.63
CA ILE A 447 -4.38 63.73 -37.69
C ILE A 447 -5.77 63.72 -37.04
N GLY A 448 -6.53 64.78 -37.27
CA GLY A 448 -7.96 64.86 -36.96
C GLY A 448 -8.81 64.26 -38.08
N ASN A 449 -10.01 63.80 -37.72
CA ASN A 449 -11.02 63.26 -38.64
C ASN A 449 -10.49 62.14 -39.57
N ALA A 450 -9.50 61.35 -39.14
CA ALA A 450 -9.02 60.22 -39.92
C ALA A 450 -10.05 59.09 -39.93
N LYS A 451 -10.39 58.59 -41.12
CA LYS A 451 -11.11 57.32 -41.31
C LYS A 451 -10.35 56.48 -42.34
N PRO A 452 -10.38 55.14 -42.23
CA PRO A 452 -9.71 54.27 -43.21
C PRO A 452 -10.05 54.63 -44.66
N ASP A 453 -11.32 54.92 -44.94
CA ASP A 453 -11.81 55.24 -46.29
C ASP A 453 -11.35 56.62 -46.83
N TYR A 454 -10.78 57.49 -45.99
CA TYR A 454 -10.28 58.80 -46.41
C TYR A 454 -8.86 58.73 -46.96
N VAL A 455 -8.08 57.73 -46.53
CA VAL A 455 -6.66 57.63 -46.88
C VAL A 455 -6.52 57.20 -48.34
N GLY A 456 -6.00 58.11 -49.18
CA GLY A 456 -5.82 57.87 -50.62
C GLY A 456 -7.08 58.06 -51.47
N SER A 457 -8.20 58.48 -50.87
CA SER A 457 -9.40 58.85 -51.61
C SER A 457 -9.20 60.16 -52.37
N PRO A 458 -9.67 60.30 -53.62
CA PRO A 458 -9.65 61.58 -54.33
C PRO A 458 -10.68 62.58 -53.77
N ASP A 459 -11.65 62.11 -52.96
CA ASP A 459 -12.72 62.92 -52.39
C ASP A 459 -12.32 63.57 -51.04
N TYR A 460 -11.12 63.27 -50.54
CA TYR A 460 -10.59 63.84 -49.30
C TYR A 460 -9.11 64.15 -49.48
N ALA A 461 -8.63 65.21 -48.84
CA ALA A 461 -7.19 65.45 -48.71
C ALA A 461 -6.83 65.76 -47.26
N LEU A 462 -5.62 65.34 -46.88
CA LEU A 462 -5.04 65.65 -45.58
C LEU A 462 -4.42 67.04 -45.66
N VAL A 463 -4.96 67.98 -44.89
CA VAL A 463 -4.51 69.39 -44.89
C VAL A 463 -3.85 69.71 -43.56
N VAL A 464 -2.59 70.12 -43.60
CA VAL A 464 -1.91 70.70 -42.44
C VAL A 464 -2.51 72.08 -42.20
N ILE A 465 -3.19 72.21 -41.06
CA ILE A 465 -3.82 73.48 -40.65
C ILE A 465 -2.92 74.29 -39.71
N THR A 466 -2.04 73.64 -38.94
CA THR A 466 -1.04 74.30 -38.08
C THR A 466 0.22 73.45 -37.94
N GLY A 467 1.36 74.10 -37.65
CA GLY A 467 2.67 73.47 -37.61
C GLY A 467 3.38 73.56 -38.97
N THR A 468 4.32 72.67 -39.26
CA THR A 468 5.16 72.80 -40.46
C THR A 468 4.66 71.98 -41.64
N ALA A 469 4.61 72.58 -42.83
CA ALA A 469 4.30 71.90 -44.09
C ALA A 469 5.24 72.32 -45.22
N ASN A 470 5.46 71.43 -46.19
CA ASN A 470 6.11 71.81 -47.46
C ASN A 470 5.03 72.40 -48.37
N TYR A 471 5.31 73.49 -49.07
CA TYR A 471 4.35 74.16 -49.94
C TYR A 471 4.87 74.31 -51.38
N ASN A 472 3.95 74.42 -52.33
CA ASN A 472 4.23 74.68 -53.73
C ASN A 472 4.52 76.17 -53.93
N SER A 473 5.78 76.52 -54.18
CA SER A 473 6.22 77.91 -54.34
C SER A 473 5.54 78.65 -55.51
N ASN A 474 4.97 77.92 -56.48
CA ASN A 474 4.28 78.52 -57.63
C ASN A 474 2.87 79.02 -57.29
N GLN A 475 2.33 78.67 -56.12
CA GLN A 475 0.96 79.05 -55.69
C GLN A 475 0.95 80.19 -54.68
N VAL A 476 2.11 80.75 -54.36
CA VAL A 476 2.25 81.73 -53.28
C VAL A 476 3.06 82.94 -53.73
N THR A 477 2.91 84.03 -53.00
CA THR A 477 3.81 85.19 -53.05
C THR A 477 4.53 85.30 -51.72
N THR A 478 5.78 85.77 -51.73
CA THR A 478 6.59 85.89 -50.50
C THR A 478 7.05 87.34 -50.33
N SER A 479 6.83 87.90 -49.15
CA SER A 479 7.37 89.21 -48.75
C SER A 479 8.22 89.03 -47.50
N GLY A 480 9.54 89.24 -47.65
CA GLY A 480 10.50 88.85 -46.62
C GLY A 480 10.50 87.33 -46.41
N ARG A 481 10.11 86.87 -45.22
CA ARG A 481 9.90 85.44 -44.89
C ARG A 481 8.43 85.05 -44.74
N VAL A 482 7.51 85.97 -45.00
CA VAL A 482 6.08 85.68 -44.85
C VAL A 482 5.53 85.22 -46.19
N VAL A 483 4.87 84.06 -46.17
CA VAL A 483 4.26 83.43 -47.34
C VAL A 483 2.78 83.81 -47.39
N TYR A 484 2.34 84.28 -48.55
CA TYR A 484 0.98 84.74 -48.81
C TYR A 484 0.36 84.00 -50.00
N THR A 485 -0.95 83.94 -50.03
CA THR A 485 -1.70 83.59 -51.25
C THR A 485 -1.58 84.69 -52.30
N THR A 486 -2.09 84.45 -53.51
CA THR A 486 -2.07 85.41 -54.64
C THR A 486 -2.92 86.66 -54.40
N ASP A 487 -3.87 86.62 -53.48
CA ASP A 487 -4.74 87.72 -53.04
C ASP A 487 -4.37 88.27 -51.65
N ASN A 488 -3.14 88.03 -51.19
CA ASN A 488 -2.54 88.57 -49.96
C ASN A 488 -3.09 88.01 -48.62
N GLN A 489 -3.73 86.84 -48.60
CA GLN A 489 -3.99 86.13 -47.34
C GLN A 489 -2.68 85.53 -46.81
N LYS A 490 -2.41 85.71 -45.52
CA LYS A 490 -1.18 85.18 -44.91
C LYS A 490 -1.31 83.67 -44.67
N ILE A 491 -0.39 82.89 -45.23
CA ILE A 491 -0.31 81.43 -45.04
C ILE A 491 0.54 81.09 -43.81
N GLY A 492 1.71 81.70 -43.70
CA GLY A 492 2.62 81.41 -42.60
C GLY A 492 3.98 82.07 -42.76
N VAL A 493 4.98 81.54 -42.06
CA VAL A 493 6.36 82.02 -42.14
C VAL A 493 7.24 80.92 -42.72
N GLU A 494 7.98 81.24 -43.77
CA GLU A 494 8.97 80.35 -44.34
C GLU A 494 10.11 80.14 -43.34
N ILE A 495 10.30 78.89 -42.93
CA ILE A 495 11.35 78.49 -41.97
C ILE A 495 12.60 77.97 -42.67
N THR A 496 12.43 77.38 -43.85
CA THR A 496 13.46 76.95 -44.81
C THR A 496 12.83 76.98 -46.20
N ALA A 497 13.62 77.10 -47.26
CA ALA A 497 13.16 77.09 -48.65
C ALA A 497 12.08 76.02 -48.91
N GLY A 498 10.87 76.44 -49.29
CA GLY A 498 9.76 75.54 -49.62
C GLY A 498 9.05 74.90 -48.41
N LYS A 499 9.37 75.33 -47.18
CA LYS A 499 8.74 74.86 -45.93
C LYS A 499 8.21 76.03 -45.11
N VAL A 500 6.92 75.99 -44.81
CA VAL A 500 6.20 77.03 -44.07
C VAL A 500 5.79 76.52 -42.69
N LEU A 501 5.91 77.38 -41.69
CA LEU A 501 5.25 77.22 -40.40
C LEU A 501 3.89 77.94 -40.47
N LEU A 502 2.83 77.13 -40.49
CA LEU A 502 1.45 77.57 -40.34
C LEU A 502 1.16 77.84 -38.87
N LYS A 503 0.31 78.83 -38.62
CA LYS A 503 -0.08 79.25 -37.26
C LYS A 503 -1.15 78.34 -36.70
#